data_AF-A0A023EEJ9-F1
#
_entry.id   AF-A0A023EEJ9-F1
#
_cell.length_a   1.000
_cell.length_b   1.000
_cell.length_c   1.000
_cell.angle_alpha   90.00
_cell.angle_beta   90.00
_cell.angle_gamma   90.00
#
_symmetry.space_group_name_H-M   'P 1'
#
loop_
_entity.id
_entity.type
_entity.pdbx_description
1 polymer ?
#
loop_
_entity_poly.entity_id
_entity_poly.type
_entity_poly.pdbx_seq_one_letter_code
_entity_poly.pdbx_strand_id
1 'polypeptide(L)'
;MMNSEVVFFVLLLVIFLNCSEAKSAKACCHGRNEQFTLCGSRCEPQCSNPIAESFRCPSGCHVGCTCKRGFVRHPNGSCVKPAHCPSPSTTIESTDGI
;
A
#
# COMPACT_ATOMS: atom_id res chain seq x y z
N MET A 1 39.06 4.80 33.71
CA MET A 1 39.50 3.84 32.67
C MET A 1 38.38 2.84 32.51
N MET A 2 37.57 2.94 31.46
CA MET A 2 36.48 1.98 31.23
C MET A 2 37.10 0.65 30.80
N ASN A 3 36.73 -0.44 31.47
CA ASN A 3 37.26 -1.79 31.19
C ASN A 3 36.96 -2.16 29.73
N SER A 4 37.91 -2.80 29.03
CA SER A 4 37.73 -3.16 27.61
C SER A 4 36.49 -4.02 27.38
N GLU A 5 36.11 -4.84 28.35
CA GLU A 5 34.87 -5.62 28.34
C GLU A 5 33.64 -4.70 28.28
N VAL A 6 33.60 -3.64 29.09
CA VAL A 6 32.50 -2.66 29.12
C VAL A 6 32.45 -1.87 27.81
N VAL A 7 33.61 -1.53 27.23
CA VAL A 7 33.68 -0.88 25.91
C VAL A 7 33.10 -1.80 24.84
N PHE A 8 33.42 -3.09 24.87
CA PHE A 8 32.91 -4.06 23.91
C PHE A 8 31.39 -4.27 24.04
N PHE A 9 30.87 -4.40 25.26
CA PHE A 9 29.43 -4.50 25.50
C PHE A 9 28.66 -3.27 25.01
N VAL A 10 29.20 -2.06 25.24
CA VAL A 10 28.58 -0.82 24.75
C VAL A 10 28.58 -0.75 23.22
N LEU A 11 29.69 -1.13 22.57
CA LEU A 11 29.75 -1.17 21.10
C LEU A 11 28.76 -2.17 20.49
N LEU A 12 28.62 -3.36 21.07
CA LEU A 12 27.64 -4.35 20.65
C LEU A 12 26.20 -3.86 20.84
N LEU A 13 25.87 -3.27 21.99
CA LEU A 13 24.55 -2.69 22.24
C LEU A 13 24.23 -1.56 21.25
N VAL A 14 25.20 -0.71 20.92
CA VAL A 14 25.05 0.32 19.89
C VAL A 14 24.79 -0.31 18.52
N ILE A 15 25.48 -1.39 18.14
CA ILE A 15 25.24 -2.09 16.86
C ILE A 15 23.84 -2.74 16.81
N PHE A 16 23.40 -3.40 17.89
CA PHE A 16 22.07 -4.01 17.98
C PHE A 16 20.94 -2.97 17.99
N LEU A 17 21.13 -1.81 18.64
CA LEU A 17 20.18 -0.70 18.65
C LEU A 17 20.18 0.10 17.34
N ASN A 18 21.27 0.05 16.57
CA ASN A 18 21.35 0.61 15.22
C ASN A 18 20.90 -0.37 14.11
N CYS A 19 20.17 -1.44 14.44
CA CYS A 19 19.42 -2.23 13.45
C CYS A 19 18.17 -1.48 12.93
N SER A 20 18.28 -0.16 12.75
CA SER A 20 17.31 0.69 12.05
C SER A 20 17.96 1.54 10.95
N GLU A 21 19.30 1.54 10.84
CA GLU A 21 20.09 2.26 9.85
C GLU A 21 20.21 1.47 8.53
N ALA A 22 19.06 1.14 7.95
CA ALA A 22 18.89 0.92 6.52
C ALA A 22 17.40 0.98 6.18
N LYS A 23 16.68 2.01 6.64
CA LYS A 23 15.47 2.44 5.94
C LYS A 23 15.92 3.04 4.61
N SER A 24 16.30 2.17 3.68
CA SER A 24 16.40 2.52 2.27
C SER A 24 15.11 3.25 1.93
N ALA A 25 15.21 4.55 1.62
CA ALA A 25 14.09 5.40 1.25
C ALA A 25 13.56 5.02 -0.14
N LYS A 26 13.36 3.72 -0.38
CA LYS A 26 12.58 3.22 -1.49
C LYS A 26 11.14 3.60 -1.15
N ALA A 27 10.50 4.39 -2.00
CA ALA A 27 9.07 4.67 -1.89
C ALA A 27 8.34 3.32 -1.91
N CYS A 28 7.94 2.86 -0.73
CA CYS A 28 7.32 1.56 -0.52
C CYS A 28 5.85 1.79 -0.21
N CYS A 29 4.99 1.07 -0.93
CA CYS A 29 3.58 1.02 -0.59
C CYS A 29 3.40 0.19 0.68
N HIS A 30 2.59 0.70 1.60
CA HIS A 30 2.28 0.01 2.86
C HIS A 30 1.01 -0.84 2.76
N GLY A 31 0.18 -0.63 1.72
CA GLY A 31 -1.01 -1.43 1.49
C GLY A 31 -0.70 -2.81 0.94
N ARG A 32 -1.47 -3.81 1.39
CA ARG A 32 -1.41 -5.17 0.83
C ARG A 32 -1.85 -5.12 -0.62
N ASN A 33 -1.14 -5.88 -1.47
CA ASN A 33 -1.38 -5.96 -2.91
C ASN A 33 -1.23 -4.64 -3.66
N GLU A 34 -0.51 -3.68 -3.09
CA GLU A 34 -0.04 -2.48 -3.80
C GLU A 34 1.38 -2.68 -4.34
N GLN A 35 1.72 -1.92 -5.36
CA GLN A 35 3.06 -1.79 -5.91
C GLN A 35 3.35 -0.33 -6.20
N PHE A 36 4.58 0.11 -5.91
CA PHE A 36 5.01 1.44 -6.30
C PHE A 36 5.39 1.42 -7.78
N THR A 37 4.91 2.40 -8.53
CA THR A 37 5.25 2.58 -9.94
C THR A 37 5.62 4.04 -10.21
N LEU A 38 6.64 4.22 -11.05
CA LEU A 38 7.01 5.53 -11.60
C LEU A 38 6.11 5.92 -12.79
N CYS A 39 5.40 4.96 -13.36
CA CYS A 39 4.44 5.21 -14.42
C CYS A 39 3.35 4.13 -14.41
N GLY A 40 2.33 4.34 -13.57
CA GLY A 40 1.08 3.58 -13.58
C GLY A 40 0.02 4.24 -14.45
N SER A 41 -1.02 3.48 -14.76
CA SER A 41 -2.24 4.02 -15.36
C SER A 41 -2.88 5.05 -14.41
N ARG A 42 -3.42 6.13 -14.95
CA ARG A 42 -4.23 7.11 -14.21
C ARG A 42 -5.63 6.56 -13.86
N CYS A 43 -6.01 5.43 -14.46
CA CYS A 43 -7.32 4.81 -14.29
C CYS A 43 -7.15 3.44 -13.66
N GLU A 44 -6.73 3.44 -12.40
CA GLU A 44 -6.64 2.20 -11.65
C GLU A 44 -8.02 1.52 -11.56
N PRO A 45 -8.11 0.19 -11.81
CA PRO A 45 -9.33 -0.59 -11.60
C PRO A 45 -9.93 -0.39 -10.20
N GLN A 46 -11.22 -0.08 -10.16
CA GLN A 46 -11.98 0.14 -8.91
C GLN A 46 -13.02 -0.97 -8.73
N CYS A 47 -13.49 -1.22 -7.51
CA CYS A 47 -14.61 -2.14 -7.31
C CYS A 47 -15.89 -1.73 -8.06
N SER A 48 -16.14 -0.43 -8.20
CA SER A 48 -17.27 0.10 -8.97
C SER A 48 -17.08 -0.01 -10.49
N ASN A 49 -15.82 -0.15 -10.95
CA ASN A 49 -15.48 -0.33 -12.36
C ASN A 49 -14.21 -1.19 -12.47
N PRO A 50 -14.35 -2.53 -12.39
CA PRO A 50 -13.20 -3.44 -12.36
C PRO A 50 -12.47 -3.55 -13.71
N ILE A 51 -13.06 -3.00 -14.78
CA ILE A 51 -12.54 -3.03 -16.16
C ILE A 51 -11.83 -1.70 -16.48
N ALA A 52 -11.46 -0.88 -15.48
CA ALA A 52 -11.02 0.50 -15.68
C ALA A 52 -9.67 0.72 -16.42
N GLU A 53 -9.20 -0.23 -17.22
CA GLU A 53 -8.48 0.12 -18.45
C GLU A 53 -9.48 0.69 -19.47
N SER A 54 -10.15 1.79 -19.10
CA SER A 54 -11.22 2.38 -19.90
C SER A 54 -10.65 3.04 -21.15
N PHE A 55 -11.39 2.99 -22.26
CA PHE A 55 -11.07 3.66 -23.53
C PHE A 55 -10.85 5.19 -23.38
N ARG A 56 -11.29 5.78 -22.26
CA ARG A 56 -11.15 7.21 -21.94
C ARG A 56 -10.14 7.48 -20.82
N CYS A 57 -9.14 6.63 -20.66
CA CYS A 57 -8.08 6.95 -19.70
C CYS A 57 -7.17 8.07 -20.24
N PRO A 58 -6.95 9.17 -19.49
CA PRO A 58 -6.03 10.21 -19.90
C PRO A 58 -4.62 9.64 -20.12
N SER A 59 -3.94 10.10 -21.17
CA SER A 59 -2.54 9.77 -21.37
C SER A 59 -1.68 10.36 -20.24
N GLY A 60 -0.53 9.71 -20.00
CA GLY A 60 0.45 10.15 -19.01
C GLY A 60 0.59 9.20 -17.82
N CYS A 61 1.60 9.46 -17.01
CA CYS A 61 1.98 8.60 -15.90
C CYS A 61 1.32 9.04 -14.58
N HIS A 62 0.88 8.06 -13.79
CA HIS A 62 0.65 8.21 -12.36
C HIS A 62 1.88 7.66 -11.61
N VAL A 63 2.58 8.53 -10.86
CA VAL A 63 3.68 8.13 -9.96
C VAL A 63 3.08 7.88 -8.59
N GLY A 64 3.26 6.68 -8.04
CA GLY A 64 2.75 6.36 -6.71
C GLY A 64 2.42 4.88 -6.54
N CYS A 65 1.62 4.60 -5.52
CA CYS A 65 1.14 3.26 -5.22
C CYS A 65 -0.09 2.94 -6.06
N THR A 66 -0.04 1.80 -6.74
CA THR A 66 -1.15 1.25 -7.50
C THR A 66 -1.43 -0.18 -7.08
N CYS A 67 -2.66 -0.65 -7.19
CA CYS A 67 -3.00 -2.06 -7.06
C CYS A 67 -2.21 -2.90 -8.06
N LYS A 68 -1.72 -4.06 -7.59
CA LYS A 68 -1.07 -5.05 -8.44
C LYS A 68 -2.06 -5.56 -9.49
N ARG A 69 -1.55 -6.06 -10.62
CA ARG A 69 -2.36 -6.70 -11.66
C ARG A 69 -3.26 -7.79 -11.05
N GLY A 70 -4.54 -7.80 -11.44
CA GLY A 70 -5.56 -8.72 -10.93
C GLY A 70 -6.23 -8.28 -9.62
N PHE A 71 -5.83 -7.13 -9.05
CA PHE A 71 -6.48 -6.50 -7.90
C PHE A 71 -7.16 -5.20 -8.33
N VAL A 72 -8.21 -4.84 -7.61
CA VAL A 72 -8.99 -3.62 -7.79
C VAL A 72 -9.02 -2.83 -6.48
N ARG A 73 -9.09 -1.50 -6.57
CA ARG A 73 -9.17 -0.63 -5.40
C ARG A 73 -10.59 -0.66 -4.85
N HIS A 74 -10.69 -1.07 -3.60
CA HIS A 74 -11.92 -1.06 -2.81
C HIS A 74 -12.20 0.38 -2.31
N PRO A 75 -13.48 0.76 -2.07
CA PRO A 75 -13.82 2.10 -1.55
C PRO A 75 -13.12 2.49 -0.22
N ASN A 76 -12.69 1.51 0.57
CA ASN A 76 -11.90 1.74 1.80
C ASN A 76 -10.40 1.97 1.55
N GLY A 77 -9.97 2.04 0.28
CA GLY A 77 -8.57 2.25 -0.12
C GLY A 77 -7.72 0.99 -0.26
N SER A 78 -8.21 -0.19 0.11
CA SER A 78 -7.44 -1.45 0.00
C SER A 78 -7.49 -2.08 -1.39
N CYS A 79 -6.42 -2.77 -1.80
CA CYS A 79 -6.39 -3.54 -3.05
C CYS A 79 -6.84 -4.99 -2.82
N VAL A 80 -8.00 -5.33 -3.36
CA VAL A 80 -8.66 -6.63 -3.16
C VAL A 80 -8.88 -7.35 -4.49
N LYS A 81 -9.13 -8.66 -4.44
CA LYS A 81 -9.61 -9.37 -5.63
C LYS A 81 -11.03 -8.87 -5.99
N PRO A 82 -11.42 -8.81 -7.27
CA PRO A 82 -12.76 -8.40 -7.69
C PRO A 82 -13.90 -9.12 -6.95
N ALA A 83 -13.71 -10.40 -6.63
CA ALA A 83 -14.69 -11.20 -5.88
C ALA A 83 -14.96 -10.72 -4.44
N HIS A 84 -14.09 -9.87 -3.88
CA HIS A 84 -14.26 -9.25 -2.55
C HIS A 84 -14.79 -7.82 -2.63
N CYS A 85 -15.27 -7.38 -3.80
CA CYS A 85 -15.94 -6.10 -3.91
C CYS A 85 -17.34 -6.18 -3.28
N PRO A 86 -17.84 -5.06 -2.73
CA PRO A 86 -19.18 -5.01 -2.18
C PRO A 86 -20.19 -5.30 -3.29
N SER A 87 -21.08 -6.25 -3.04
CA SER A 87 -22.23 -6.49 -3.90
C SER A 87 -23.17 -5.27 -3.83
N PRO A 88 -23.83 -4.89 -4.93
CA PRO A 88 -24.79 -3.79 -4.94
C PRO A 88 -26.02 -4.02 -4.03
N SER A 89 -26.13 -5.18 -3.37
CA SER A 89 -27.22 -5.56 -2.49
C SER A 89 -27.04 -5.17 -1.01
N THR A 90 -25.98 -4.47 -0.61
CA THR A 90 -25.71 -4.14 0.82
C THR A 90 -25.78 -2.63 1.11
N THR A 91 -26.68 -1.92 0.44
CA THR A 91 -26.99 -0.51 0.77
C THR A 91 -28.44 -0.28 1.19
N ILE A 92 -29.19 -1.34 1.53
CA ILE A 92 -30.47 -1.22 2.23
C ILE A 92 -30.25 -1.69 3.66
N GLU A 93 -29.54 -0.89 4.46
CA GLU A 93 -29.57 -0.93 5.94
C GLU A 93 -28.74 0.24 6.49
N SER A 94 -29.13 1.47 6.15
CA SER A 94 -28.72 2.66 6.91
C SER A 94 -29.73 3.81 6.76
N THR A 95 -31.02 3.49 6.65
CA THR A 95 -32.09 4.43 6.92
C THR A 95 -33.11 3.69 7.76
N ASP A 96 -32.84 3.61 9.05
CA ASP A 96 -33.85 3.55 10.11
C ASP A 96 -33.18 4.00 11.40
N GLY A 97 -33.23 5.30 11.63
CA GLY A 97 -32.88 5.97 12.87
C GLY A 97 -33.96 7.00 13.12
N ILE A 98 -34.88 6.63 14.02
CA ILE A 98 -36.03 7.35 14.61
C ILE A 98 -35.82 8.86 14.75
#